data_AF-A0A673GDD6-F1
#
_entry.id   AF-A0A673GDD6-F1
#
_cell.length_a   1.000
_cell.length_b   1.000
_cell.length_c   1.000
_cell.angle_alpha   90.00
_cell.angle_beta   90.00
_cell.angle_gamma   90.00
#
_symmetry.space_group_name_H-M   'P 1'
#
loop_
_entity.id
_entity.type
_entity.pdbx_description
1 polymer ?
#
loop_
_entity_poly.entity_id
_entity_poly.type
_entity_poly.pdbx_seq_one_letter_code
_entity_poly.pdbx_strand_id
1 'polypeptide(L)'
;MKLLVLLLLLASTHSFPTQPTFPEHQTESRLRFAALDEVRLLANGLLQLGHSLRDFVQNTKSQIKDIFQKLNIFDKSFYQLSVLASEIKEEEEELKKTTGILKANNEEIKSLSLEINSKVEDIIKERKHLRRQVGGLEEKLSGLSQSLLSAEQVAEISTLKEIILTQEKSITDLLKAVREQSEQLNNQRTKIKGLENKVHFQFLPSSTLHIFRKLMKIWTGSCVLDLPKDCGEVFSRGQKSSGLYAIKPHESQPFLVKCEFTEEGMFTVIQRRHDGSVDFDQSWEKYEDGFGDFSSELNQECCAHKPNVIFLQHNFTVCPI
;
A
#
# COMPACT_ATOMS: atom_id res chain seq x y z
N MET A 1 43.12 -43.03 -14.10
CA MET A 1 44.47 -43.35 -13.58
C MET A 1 44.48 -43.05 -12.09
N LYS A 2 44.96 -44.00 -11.29
CA LYS A 2 45.15 -43.95 -9.82
C LYS A 2 43.87 -44.07 -8.96
N LEU A 3 43.36 -45.30 -8.81
CA LEU A 3 43.09 -45.91 -7.50
C LEU A 3 42.74 -47.40 -7.66
N LEU A 4 43.70 -48.19 -8.17
CA LEU A 4 43.57 -49.65 -8.28
C LEU A 4 44.85 -50.37 -7.83
N VAL A 5 45.52 -49.82 -6.80
CA VAL A 5 46.75 -50.39 -6.24
C VAL A 5 46.71 -50.20 -4.73
N LEU A 6 45.98 -51.07 -4.02
CA LEU A 6 46.15 -51.26 -2.58
C LEU A 6 45.55 -52.60 -2.11
N LEU A 7 45.83 -53.65 -2.88
CA LEU A 7 45.61 -55.03 -2.50
C LEU A 7 46.80 -55.83 -3.04
N LEU A 8 47.75 -56.11 -2.15
CA LEU A 8 48.79 -57.16 -2.16
C LEU A 8 50.02 -56.66 -1.39
N LEU A 9 50.66 -57.56 -0.65
CA LEU A 9 51.63 -57.36 0.45
C LEU A 9 50.89 -57.24 1.79
N LEU A 10 50.73 -58.29 2.61
CA LEU A 10 51.81 -59.06 3.22
C LEU A 10 51.40 -60.53 3.48
N ALA A 11 52.10 -61.46 2.82
CA ALA A 11 52.54 -62.73 3.41
C ALA A 11 53.96 -62.47 3.94
N SER A 12 54.53 -63.04 5.01
CA SER A 12 54.48 -64.37 5.64
C SER A 12 55.40 -64.29 6.88
N THR A 13 55.17 -64.96 8.01
CA THR A 13 55.81 -66.24 8.41
C THR A 13 55.75 -66.39 9.95
N HIS A 14 55.95 -67.62 10.42
CA HIS A 14 56.18 -68.11 11.80
C HIS A 14 54.92 -68.55 12.58
N SER A 15 54.87 -69.68 13.28
CA SER A 15 55.64 -70.94 13.39
C SER A 15 54.80 -71.85 14.29
N PHE A 16 54.86 -73.16 14.08
CA PHE A 16 54.29 -74.23 14.90
C PHE A 16 54.71 -74.17 16.39
N PRO A 17 53.94 -74.80 17.31
CA PRO A 17 54.26 -76.19 17.68
C PRO A 17 53.06 -77.17 17.73
N THR A 18 53.46 -78.42 17.60
CA THR A 18 52.76 -79.71 17.53
C THR A 18 52.14 -80.23 18.85
N GLN A 19 50.89 -80.72 18.75
CA GLN A 19 50.32 -82.05 19.13
C GLN A 19 50.46 -82.56 20.61
N PRO A 20 49.42 -83.21 21.21
CA PRO A 20 49.18 -84.62 20.91
C PRO A 20 47.71 -85.11 20.83
N THR A 21 47.56 -86.16 20.00
CA THR A 21 46.69 -87.35 20.13
C THR A 21 45.15 -87.26 20.01
N PHE A 22 44.67 -87.87 18.91
CA PHE A 22 43.32 -88.44 18.74
C PHE A 22 43.03 -89.56 19.76
N PRO A 23 41.75 -89.83 20.02
CA PRO A 23 41.17 -91.04 19.43
C PRO A 23 39.94 -90.75 18.58
N GLU A 24 39.95 -91.34 17.39
CA GLU A 24 38.79 -91.69 16.60
C GLU A 24 37.67 -92.28 17.47
N HIS A 25 36.45 -91.75 17.38
CA HIS A 25 35.27 -92.61 17.35
C HIS A 25 34.06 -91.84 16.77
N GLN A 26 33.60 -92.36 15.64
CA GLN A 26 32.22 -92.40 15.17
C GLN A 26 31.54 -91.06 14.84
N THR A 27 31.60 -90.78 13.54
CA THR A 27 30.50 -90.36 12.68
C THR A 27 29.11 -90.54 13.33
N GLU A 28 28.64 -89.49 13.99
CA GLU A 28 27.21 -89.25 14.11
C GLU A 28 26.96 -87.97 13.31
N SER A 29 26.27 -88.10 12.18
CA SER A 29 25.64 -86.97 11.50
C SER A 29 24.49 -86.45 12.37
N ARG A 30 24.80 -86.02 13.58
CA ARG A 30 23.85 -85.34 14.45
C ARG A 30 23.74 -83.93 13.91
N LEU A 31 22.76 -83.74 13.02
CA LEU A 31 22.25 -82.43 12.64
C LEU A 31 22.16 -81.61 13.93
N ARG A 32 23.08 -80.65 14.11
CA ARG A 32 23.00 -79.70 15.21
C ARG A 32 21.85 -78.77 14.88
N PHE A 33 20.65 -79.19 15.23
CA PHE A 33 19.50 -78.31 15.22
C PHE A 33 19.81 -77.18 16.19
N ALA A 34 19.67 -75.94 15.73
CA ALA A 34 19.75 -74.77 16.60
C ALA A 34 18.76 -74.95 17.75
N ALA A 35 19.14 -74.53 18.95
CA ALA A 35 18.26 -74.61 20.10
C ALA A 35 16.95 -73.85 19.79
N LEU A 36 15.80 -74.40 20.16
CA LEU A 36 14.48 -73.82 19.85
C LEU A 36 14.38 -72.35 20.29
N ASP A 37 15.08 -71.99 21.36
CA ASP A 37 15.12 -70.63 21.88
C ASP A 37 15.92 -69.66 20.98
N GLU A 38 17.00 -70.11 20.35
CA GLU A 38 17.76 -69.31 19.36
C GLU A 38 16.92 -69.06 18.10
N VAL A 39 16.20 -70.09 17.64
CA VAL A 39 15.30 -69.98 16.49
C VAL A 39 14.13 -69.04 16.78
N ARG A 40 13.55 -69.11 17.99
CA ARG A 40 12.50 -68.18 18.43
C ARG A 40 13.00 -66.75 18.55
N LEU A 41 14.20 -66.55 19.07
CA LEU A 41 14.80 -65.22 19.22
C LEU A 41 15.08 -64.59 17.85
N LEU A 42 15.60 -65.37 16.89
CA LEU A 42 15.76 -64.95 15.50
C LEU A 42 14.42 -64.67 14.81
N ALA A 43 13.42 -65.53 14.99
CA ALA A 43 12.08 -65.33 14.43
C ALA A 43 11.43 -64.04 14.95
N ASN A 44 11.55 -63.77 16.26
CA ASN A 44 11.05 -62.54 16.87
C ASN A 44 11.81 -61.30 16.37
N GLY A 45 13.13 -61.38 16.24
CA GLY A 45 13.95 -60.30 15.68
C GLY A 45 13.60 -59.98 14.23
N LEU A 46 13.41 -61.00 13.39
CA LEU A 46 12.99 -60.84 11.99
C LEU A 46 11.57 -60.29 11.88
N LEU A 47 10.64 -60.71 12.74
CA LEU A 47 9.29 -60.16 12.80
C LEU A 47 9.31 -58.68 13.22
N GLN A 48 10.09 -58.32 14.24
CA GLN A 48 10.22 -56.94 14.70
C GLN A 48 10.84 -56.04 13.62
N LEU A 49 11.84 -56.54 12.89
CA LEU A 49 12.40 -55.84 11.74
C LEU A 49 11.36 -55.67 10.63
N GLY A 50 10.55 -56.71 10.35
CA GLY A 50 9.47 -56.65 9.37
C GLY A 50 8.38 -55.63 9.73
N HIS A 51 8.03 -55.52 11.02
CA HIS A 51 7.12 -54.48 11.51
C HIS A 51 7.72 -53.09 11.37
N SER A 52 8.97 -52.89 11.82
CA SER A 52 9.67 -51.61 11.70
C SER A 52 9.79 -51.15 10.24
N LEU A 53 10.14 -52.06 9.32
CA LEU A 53 10.22 -51.76 7.90
C LEU A 53 8.86 -51.39 7.31
N ARG A 54 7.79 -52.09 7.70
CA ARG A 54 6.42 -51.78 7.29
C ARG A 54 6.02 -50.37 7.74
N ASP A 55 6.29 -50.03 8.99
CA ASP A 55 5.94 -48.73 9.56
C ASP A 55 6.74 -47.61 8.86
N PHE A 56 8.03 -47.84 8.60
CA PHE A 56 8.86 -46.92 7.83
C PHE A 56 8.31 -46.68 6.42
N VAL A 57 7.94 -47.74 5.70
CA VAL A 57 7.37 -47.63 4.35
C VAL A 57 6.03 -46.90 4.36
N GLN A 58 5.16 -47.21 5.34
CA GLN A 58 3.87 -46.53 5.47
C GLN A 58 4.04 -45.05 5.81
N ASN A 59 4.96 -44.71 6.71
CA ASN A 59 5.25 -43.33 7.07
C ASN A 59 5.86 -42.56 5.88
N THR A 60 6.79 -43.17 5.15
CA THR A 60 7.38 -42.60 3.93
C THR A 60 6.33 -42.35 2.86
N LYS A 61 5.40 -43.30 2.66
CA LYS A 61 4.27 -43.13 1.72
C LYS A 61 3.37 -41.97 2.12
N SER A 62 3.11 -41.79 3.42
CA SER A 62 2.34 -40.66 3.94
C SER A 62 3.05 -39.32 3.67
N GLN A 63 4.34 -39.25 3.98
CA GLN A 63 5.16 -38.05 3.71
C GLN A 63 5.20 -37.69 2.22
N ILE A 64 5.39 -38.68 1.34
CA ILE A 64 5.38 -38.46 -0.12
C ILE A 64 4.02 -37.90 -0.56
N LYS A 65 2.92 -38.43 -0.04
CA LYS A 65 1.57 -37.93 -0.35
C LYS A 65 1.39 -36.46 0.08
N ASP A 66 1.86 -36.10 1.28
CA ASP A 66 1.82 -34.72 1.77
C ASP A 66 2.65 -33.78 0.88
N ILE A 67 3.84 -34.22 0.46
CA ILE A 67 4.69 -33.46 -0.47
C ILE A 67 3.99 -33.22 -1.81
N PHE A 68 3.34 -34.24 -2.39
CA PHE A 68 2.59 -34.07 -3.63
C PHE A 68 1.40 -33.12 -3.47
N GLN A 69 0.71 -33.16 -2.33
CA GLN A 69 -0.38 -32.21 -2.05
C GLN A 69 0.15 -30.78 -1.97
N LYS A 70 1.26 -30.55 -1.28
CA LYS A 70 1.93 -29.24 -1.19
C LYS A 70 2.39 -28.75 -2.56
N LEU A 71 2.98 -29.60 -3.38
CA LEU A 71 3.39 -29.27 -4.75
C LEU A 71 2.18 -28.85 -5.62
N ASN A 72 1.07 -29.57 -5.53
CA ASN A 72 -0.14 -29.23 -6.28
C ASN A 72 -0.75 -27.89 -5.84
N ILE A 73 -0.70 -27.58 -4.54
CA ILE A 73 -1.14 -26.26 -4.03
C ILE A 73 -0.20 -25.16 -4.54
N PHE A 74 1.12 -25.42 -4.53
CA PHE A 74 2.10 -24.48 -5.04
C PHE A 74 1.90 -24.19 -6.53
N ASP A 75 1.68 -25.21 -7.35
CA ASP A 75 1.45 -25.07 -8.79
C ASP A 75 0.22 -24.21 -9.11
N LYS A 76 -0.90 -24.46 -8.39
CA LYS A 76 -2.11 -23.62 -8.49
C LYS A 76 -1.86 -22.17 -8.10
N SER A 77 -1.11 -21.97 -7.01
CA SER A 77 -0.77 -20.63 -6.53
C SER A 77 0.13 -19.89 -7.52
N PHE A 78 1.09 -20.59 -8.12
CA PHE A 78 1.98 -20.05 -9.14
C PHE A 78 1.21 -19.65 -10.40
N TYR A 79 0.27 -20.47 -10.85
CA TYR A 79 -0.61 -20.12 -11.98
C TYR A 79 -1.42 -18.85 -11.70
N GLN A 80 -2.05 -18.75 -10.51
CA GLN A 80 -2.80 -17.56 -10.12
C GLN A 80 -1.90 -16.31 -10.07
N LEU A 81 -0.69 -16.44 -9.52
CA LEU A 81 0.29 -15.35 -9.51
C LEU A 81 0.70 -14.92 -10.92
N SER A 82 0.87 -15.87 -11.84
CA SER A 82 1.21 -15.58 -13.23
C SER A 82 0.09 -14.81 -13.93
N VAL A 83 -1.17 -15.19 -13.75
CA VAL A 83 -2.34 -14.49 -14.31
C VAL A 83 -2.42 -13.07 -13.75
N LEU A 84 -2.28 -12.92 -12.45
CA LEU A 84 -2.33 -11.62 -11.80
C LEU A 84 -1.15 -10.72 -12.18
N ALA A 85 0.02 -11.29 -12.50
CA ALA A 85 1.16 -10.55 -13.03
C ALA A 85 0.90 -10.07 -14.46
N SER A 86 0.20 -10.84 -15.29
CA SER A 86 -0.21 -10.38 -16.62
C SER A 86 -1.25 -9.26 -16.58
N GLU A 87 -2.23 -9.36 -15.67
CA GLU A 87 -3.25 -8.32 -15.49
C GLU A 87 -2.62 -6.99 -15.04
N ILE A 88 -1.73 -7.02 -14.05
CA ILE A 88 -1.01 -5.80 -13.62
C ILE A 88 -0.21 -5.18 -14.78
N LYS A 89 0.44 -6.00 -15.59
CA LYS A 89 1.23 -5.52 -16.72
C LYS A 89 0.35 -4.83 -17.76
N GLU A 90 -0.87 -5.32 -17.97
CA GLU A 90 -1.83 -4.69 -18.86
C GLU A 90 -2.29 -3.33 -18.31
N GLU A 91 -2.67 -3.27 -17.04
CA GLU A 91 -3.03 -2.02 -16.35
C GLU A 91 -1.89 -0.99 -16.35
N GLU A 92 -0.63 -1.43 -16.20
CA GLU A 92 0.55 -0.55 -16.27
C GLU A 92 0.67 0.14 -17.63
N GLU A 93 0.47 -0.60 -18.73
CA GLU A 93 0.53 -0.04 -20.08
C GLU A 93 -0.65 0.90 -20.38
N GLU A 94 -1.83 0.63 -19.84
CA GLU A 94 -2.97 1.56 -19.90
C GLU A 94 -2.69 2.85 -19.13
N LEU A 95 -2.17 2.74 -17.90
CA LEU A 95 -1.80 3.89 -17.09
C LEU A 95 -0.73 4.75 -17.77
N LYS A 96 0.23 4.11 -18.45
CA LYS A 96 1.26 4.79 -19.24
C LYS A 96 0.68 5.55 -20.42
N LYS A 97 -0.34 5.02 -21.11
CA LYS A 97 -1.07 5.75 -22.17
C LYS A 97 -1.75 7.00 -21.62
N THR A 98 -2.51 6.85 -20.52
CA THR A 98 -3.19 7.97 -19.86
C THR A 98 -2.20 9.05 -19.39
N THR A 99 -1.06 8.64 -18.83
CA THR A 99 0.02 9.55 -18.43
C THR A 99 0.59 10.31 -19.63
N GLY A 100 0.76 9.63 -20.77
CA GLY A 100 1.19 10.27 -22.02
C GLY A 100 0.22 11.35 -22.50
N ILE A 101 -1.09 11.06 -22.48
CA ILE A 101 -2.14 12.01 -22.85
C ILE A 101 -2.15 13.22 -21.90
N LEU A 102 -2.12 12.98 -20.58
CA LEU A 102 -2.08 14.05 -19.58
C LEU A 102 -0.87 14.96 -19.75
N LYS A 103 0.30 14.38 -20.07
CA LYS A 103 1.52 15.13 -20.35
C LYS A 103 1.36 16.02 -21.60
N ALA A 104 0.75 15.51 -22.66
CA ALA A 104 0.49 16.28 -23.88
C ALA A 104 -0.46 17.46 -23.61
N ASN A 105 -1.58 17.21 -22.92
CA ASN A 105 -2.54 18.25 -22.53
C ASN A 105 -1.90 19.33 -21.65
N ASN A 106 -0.99 18.94 -20.74
CA ASN A 106 -0.30 19.89 -19.90
C ASN A 106 0.64 20.82 -20.69
N GLU A 107 1.34 20.32 -21.71
CA GLU A 107 2.15 21.15 -22.61
C GLU A 107 1.27 22.08 -23.48
N GLU A 108 0.11 21.59 -23.93
CA GLU A 108 -0.86 22.42 -24.66
C GLU A 108 -1.40 23.57 -23.80
N ILE A 109 -1.82 23.27 -22.56
CA ILE A 109 -2.28 24.28 -21.60
C ILE A 109 -1.18 25.31 -21.33
N LYS A 110 0.07 24.88 -21.23
CA LYS A 110 1.22 25.79 -21.06
C LYS A 110 1.40 26.70 -22.28
N SER A 111 1.25 26.17 -23.49
CA SER A 111 1.31 26.95 -24.73
C SER A 111 0.18 27.98 -24.79
N LEU A 112 -1.06 27.56 -24.51
CA LEU A 112 -2.23 28.44 -24.45
C LEU A 112 -2.07 29.54 -23.39
N SER A 113 -1.51 29.21 -22.23
CA SER A 113 -1.22 30.18 -21.17
C SER A 113 -0.24 31.26 -21.64
N LEU A 114 0.80 30.90 -22.39
CA LEU A 114 1.73 31.88 -22.97
C LEU A 114 1.04 32.76 -24.02
N GLU A 115 0.18 32.19 -24.86
CA GLU A 115 -0.60 32.95 -25.84
C GLU A 115 -1.56 33.94 -25.17
N ILE A 116 -2.29 33.49 -24.14
CA ILE A 116 -3.20 34.34 -23.36
C ILE A 116 -2.43 35.51 -22.74
N ASN A 117 -1.28 35.26 -22.13
CA ASN A 117 -0.46 36.32 -21.53
C ASN A 117 -0.02 37.35 -22.57
N SER A 118 0.37 36.93 -23.78
CA SER A 118 0.69 37.84 -24.87
C SER A 118 -0.51 38.71 -25.27
N LYS A 119 -1.69 38.09 -25.45
CA LYS A 119 -2.92 38.82 -25.80
C LYS A 119 -3.34 39.82 -24.72
N VAL A 120 -3.16 39.47 -23.44
CA VAL A 120 -3.46 40.38 -22.32
C VAL A 120 -2.56 41.61 -22.36
N GLU A 121 -1.27 41.45 -22.63
CA GLU A 121 -0.35 42.59 -22.77
C GLU A 121 -0.73 43.51 -23.94
N ASP A 122 -1.15 42.95 -25.06
CA ASP A 122 -1.61 43.76 -26.21
C ASP A 122 -2.90 44.51 -25.90
N ILE A 123 -3.86 43.88 -25.21
CA ILE A 123 -5.08 44.55 -24.73
C ILE A 123 -4.75 45.70 -23.77
N ILE A 124 -3.76 45.52 -22.88
CA ILE A 124 -3.33 46.59 -21.97
C ILE A 124 -2.77 47.78 -22.75
N LYS A 125 -1.98 47.53 -23.82
CA LYS A 125 -1.45 48.59 -24.68
C LYS A 125 -2.57 49.33 -25.42
N GLU A 126 -3.52 48.60 -26.02
CA GLU A 126 -4.68 49.18 -26.71
C GLU A 126 -5.52 50.03 -25.75
N ARG A 127 -5.83 49.52 -24.55
CA ARG A 127 -6.55 50.28 -23.52
C ARG A 127 -5.82 51.57 -23.15
N LYS A 128 -4.49 51.52 -23.01
CA LYS A 128 -3.67 52.72 -22.73
C LYS A 128 -3.72 53.72 -23.89
N HIS A 129 -3.75 53.24 -25.13
CA HIS A 129 -3.89 54.09 -26.31
C HIS A 129 -5.25 54.79 -26.34
N LEU A 130 -6.34 54.02 -26.22
CA LEU A 130 -7.71 54.54 -26.20
C LEU A 130 -7.89 55.58 -25.08
N ARG A 131 -7.35 55.32 -23.89
CA ARG A 131 -7.40 56.27 -22.78
C ARG A 131 -6.75 57.62 -23.11
N ARG A 132 -5.63 57.63 -23.85
CA ARG A 132 -5.00 58.89 -24.30
C ARG A 132 -5.87 59.63 -25.31
N GLN A 133 -6.50 58.90 -26.24
CA GLN A 133 -7.42 59.50 -27.20
C GLN A 133 -8.64 60.12 -26.50
N VAL A 134 -9.22 59.41 -25.53
CA VAL A 134 -10.32 59.92 -24.70
C VAL A 134 -9.90 61.17 -23.95
N GLY A 135 -8.73 61.17 -23.28
CA GLY A 135 -8.24 62.37 -22.60
C GLY A 135 -8.03 63.57 -23.53
N GLY A 136 -7.53 63.34 -24.75
CA GLY A 136 -7.39 64.41 -25.75
C GLY A 136 -8.73 64.93 -26.28
N LEU A 137 -9.75 64.07 -26.36
CA LEU A 137 -11.11 64.48 -26.70
C LEU A 137 -11.77 65.26 -25.56
N GLU A 138 -11.58 64.84 -24.31
CA GLU A 138 -12.05 65.54 -23.11
C GLU A 138 -11.44 66.95 -22.98
N GLU A 139 -10.16 67.11 -23.31
CA GLU A 139 -9.48 68.41 -23.31
C GLU A 139 -10.05 69.35 -24.38
N LYS A 140 -10.26 68.86 -25.60
CA LYS A 140 -10.93 69.61 -26.67
C LYS A 140 -12.34 70.00 -26.31
N LEU A 141 -13.11 69.09 -25.70
CA LEU A 141 -14.47 69.33 -25.25
C LEU A 141 -14.50 70.37 -24.12
N SER A 142 -13.57 70.29 -23.17
CA SER A 142 -13.43 71.28 -22.08
C SER A 142 -13.11 72.67 -22.61
N GLY A 143 -12.22 72.79 -23.60
CA GLY A 143 -11.90 74.08 -24.24
C GLY A 143 -13.08 74.70 -24.98
N LEU A 144 -13.88 73.88 -25.69
CA LEU A 144 -15.12 74.31 -26.32
C LEU A 144 -16.21 74.68 -25.28
N SER A 145 -16.28 73.92 -24.18
CA SER A 145 -17.22 74.14 -23.09
C SER A 145 -16.94 75.42 -22.30
N GLN A 146 -15.68 75.75 -22.02
CA GLN A 146 -15.29 76.99 -21.34
C GLN A 146 -15.59 78.26 -22.16
N SER A 147 -15.66 78.13 -23.48
CA SER A 147 -16.08 79.19 -24.40
C SER A 147 -17.60 79.46 -24.38
N LEU A 148 -18.40 78.50 -23.87
CA LEU A 148 -19.86 78.49 -24.02
C LEU A 148 -20.66 78.50 -22.70
N LEU A 149 -20.03 78.27 -21.54
CA LEU A 149 -20.75 78.06 -20.27
C LEU A 149 -20.49 79.14 -19.22
N SER A 150 -21.53 79.48 -18.46
CA SER A 150 -21.51 80.33 -17.27
C SER A 150 -20.66 79.69 -16.15
N ALA A 151 -20.00 80.52 -15.34
CA ALA A 151 -19.07 80.11 -14.27
C ALA A 151 -19.64 79.07 -13.28
N GLU A 152 -20.97 79.00 -13.16
CA GLU A 152 -21.69 78.08 -12.27
C GLU A 152 -21.69 76.62 -12.79
N GLN A 153 -21.82 76.42 -14.11
CA GLN A 153 -21.82 75.08 -14.73
C GLN A 153 -20.40 74.46 -14.78
N VAL A 154 -19.37 75.31 -14.85
CA VAL A 154 -17.96 74.88 -14.82
C VAL A 154 -17.57 74.36 -13.43
N ALA A 155 -18.16 74.91 -12.37
CA ALA A 155 -17.92 74.47 -11.00
C ALA A 155 -18.45 73.04 -10.76
N GLU A 156 -19.67 72.74 -11.22
CA GLU A 156 -20.27 71.40 -11.10
C GLU A 156 -19.48 70.33 -11.88
N ILE A 157 -19.07 70.63 -13.11
CA ILE A 157 -18.23 69.73 -13.92
C ILE A 157 -16.87 69.48 -13.24
N SER A 158 -16.29 70.50 -12.60
CA SER A 158 -15.04 70.37 -11.84
C SER A 158 -15.20 69.43 -10.64
N THR A 159 -16.30 69.55 -9.90
CA THR A 159 -16.60 68.64 -8.77
C THR A 159 -16.78 67.19 -9.22
N LEU A 160 -17.48 66.98 -10.35
CA LEU A 160 -17.68 65.63 -10.90
C LEU A 160 -16.37 65.01 -11.37
N LYS A 161 -15.47 65.81 -11.96
CA LYS A 161 -14.13 65.39 -12.38
C LYS A 161 -13.25 64.96 -11.20
N GLU A 162 -13.30 65.68 -10.08
CA GLU A 162 -12.65 65.32 -8.81
C GLU A 162 -13.12 63.95 -8.29
N ILE A 163 -14.43 63.70 -8.33
CA ILE A 163 -15.03 62.41 -7.91
C ILE A 163 -14.56 61.27 -8.82
N ILE A 164 -14.53 61.48 -10.14
CA ILE A 164 -14.07 60.47 -11.11
C ILE A 164 -12.59 60.15 -10.91
N LEU A 165 -11.74 61.16 -10.70
CA LEU A 165 -10.32 60.97 -10.42
C LEU A 165 -10.11 60.20 -9.10
N THR A 166 -10.94 60.47 -8.10
CA THR A 166 -10.91 59.77 -6.81
C THR A 166 -11.31 58.30 -6.97
N GLN A 167 -12.37 58.02 -7.74
CA GLN A 167 -12.78 56.65 -8.06
C GLN A 167 -11.72 55.90 -8.87
N GLU A 168 -11.09 56.54 -9.85
CA GLU A 168 -10.03 55.91 -10.65
C GLU A 168 -8.82 55.52 -9.78
N LYS A 169 -8.43 56.38 -8.84
CA LYS A 169 -7.39 56.06 -7.86
C LYS A 169 -7.78 54.85 -7.00
N SER A 170 -9.00 54.83 -6.46
CA SER A 170 -9.50 53.72 -5.64
C SER A 170 -9.54 52.40 -6.40
N ILE A 171 -9.99 52.40 -7.67
CA ILE A 171 -9.98 51.21 -8.54
C ILE A 171 -8.54 50.72 -8.78
N THR A 172 -7.60 51.64 -8.95
CA THR A 172 -6.18 51.31 -9.15
C THR A 172 -5.57 50.66 -7.91
N ASP A 173 -5.89 51.19 -6.73
CA ASP A 173 -5.45 50.64 -5.44
C ASP A 173 -6.05 49.24 -5.19
N LEU A 174 -7.34 49.05 -5.52
CA LEU A 174 -7.99 47.74 -5.45
C LEU A 174 -7.35 46.72 -6.41
N LEU A 175 -7.06 47.10 -7.65
CA LEU A 175 -6.39 46.22 -8.62
C LEU A 175 -4.97 45.84 -8.18
N LYS A 176 -4.27 46.75 -7.49
CA LYS A 176 -2.96 46.46 -6.91
C LYS A 176 -3.08 45.45 -5.76
N ALA A 177 -4.03 45.66 -4.85
CA ALA A 177 -4.30 44.74 -3.75
C ALA A 177 -4.65 43.33 -4.23
N VAL A 178 -5.50 43.20 -5.26
CA VAL A 178 -5.85 41.90 -5.88
C VAL A 178 -4.62 41.21 -6.47
N ARG A 179 -3.71 41.97 -7.10
CA ARG A 179 -2.49 41.42 -7.70
C ARG A 179 -1.51 40.92 -6.63
N GLU A 180 -1.32 41.68 -5.55
CA GLU A 180 -0.51 41.28 -4.40
C GLU A 180 -1.09 40.04 -3.71
N GLN A 181 -2.42 39.96 -3.58
CA GLN A 181 -3.10 38.80 -3.03
C GLN A 181 -2.92 37.55 -3.93
N SER A 182 -2.95 37.71 -5.26
CA SER A 182 -2.67 36.64 -6.21
C SER A 182 -1.23 36.14 -6.14
N GLU A 183 -0.25 37.04 -5.97
CA GLU A 183 1.16 36.66 -5.77
C GLU A 183 1.36 35.92 -4.44
N GLN A 184 0.72 36.37 -3.36
CA GLN A 184 0.76 35.67 -2.07
C GLN A 184 0.19 34.26 -2.17
N LEU A 185 -0.98 34.10 -2.81
CA LEU A 185 -1.58 32.79 -3.03
C LEU A 185 -0.69 31.88 -3.89
N ASN A 186 -0.06 32.42 -4.94
CA ASN A 186 0.84 31.65 -5.79
C ASN A 186 2.09 31.21 -5.01
N ASN A 187 2.65 32.10 -4.18
CA ASN A 187 3.80 31.78 -3.33
C ASN A 187 3.46 30.76 -2.23
N GLN A 188 2.24 30.82 -1.67
CA GLN A 188 1.75 29.78 -0.77
C GLN A 188 1.58 28.44 -1.51
N ARG A 189 1.04 28.44 -2.73
CA ARG A 189 0.89 27.24 -3.57
C ARG A 189 2.25 26.62 -3.93
N THR A 190 3.28 27.40 -4.23
CA THR A 190 4.63 26.86 -4.49
C THR A 190 5.27 26.30 -3.22
N LYS A 191 5.06 26.92 -2.06
CA LYS A 191 5.49 26.36 -0.76
C LYS A 191 4.77 25.05 -0.45
N ILE A 192 3.46 24.97 -0.67
CA ILE A 192 2.68 23.74 -0.52
C ILE A 192 3.23 22.67 -1.45
N LYS A 193 3.44 22.95 -2.74
CA LYS A 193 4.08 21.99 -3.67
C LYS A 193 5.49 21.56 -3.23
N GLY A 194 6.28 22.48 -2.69
CA GLY A 194 7.60 22.17 -2.14
C GLY A 194 7.55 21.30 -0.89
N LEU A 195 6.53 21.49 -0.05
CA LEU A 195 6.26 20.66 1.11
C LEU A 195 5.67 19.31 0.70
N GLU A 196 4.76 19.25 -0.27
CA GLU A 196 4.24 18.01 -0.87
C GLU A 196 5.39 17.17 -1.44
N ASN A 197 6.33 17.78 -2.17
CA ASN A 197 7.52 17.08 -2.68
C ASN A 197 8.46 16.59 -1.56
N LYS A 198 8.51 17.29 -0.41
CA LYS A 198 9.28 16.86 0.76
C LYS A 198 8.57 15.75 1.55
N VAL A 199 7.24 15.81 1.65
CA VAL A 199 6.40 14.79 2.29
C VAL A 199 6.36 13.52 1.45
N HIS A 200 6.44 13.62 0.12
CA HIS A 200 6.55 12.47 -0.78
C HIS A 200 7.84 11.64 -0.60
N PHE A 201 8.86 12.16 0.11
CA PHE A 201 10.10 11.42 0.39
C PHE A 201 10.08 10.65 1.72
N GLN A 202 8.99 10.70 2.50
CA GLN A 202 8.96 10.00 3.79
C GLN A 202 7.61 9.37 4.18
N PHE A 203 6.76 9.09 3.20
CA PHE A 203 5.60 8.24 3.40
C PHE A 203 5.68 7.06 2.44
N LEU A 204 5.71 5.84 3.00
CA LEU A 204 5.56 4.60 2.25
C LEU A 204 4.35 4.77 1.31
N PRO A 205 4.52 4.60 -0.01
CA PRO A 205 3.47 4.95 -0.97
C PRO A 205 2.25 4.06 -0.76
N SER A 206 1.06 4.56 -1.10
CA SER A 206 -0.22 3.80 -1.10
C SER A 206 -0.12 2.42 -1.78
N SER A 207 0.83 2.26 -2.70
CA SER A 207 1.26 0.99 -3.29
C SER A 207 1.67 -0.07 -2.26
N THR A 208 2.27 0.32 -1.14
CA THR A 208 2.71 -0.58 -0.06
C THR A 208 1.56 -1.14 0.75
N LEU A 209 0.44 -0.43 0.91
CA LEU A 209 -0.77 -0.96 1.56
C LEU A 209 -1.46 -1.99 0.66
N HIS A 210 -1.47 -1.75 -0.66
CA HIS A 210 -1.95 -2.70 -1.66
C HIS A 210 -1.06 -3.94 -1.74
N ILE A 211 0.27 -3.75 -1.73
CA ILE A 211 1.27 -4.82 -1.65
C ILE A 211 1.15 -5.57 -0.32
N PHE A 212 0.90 -4.91 0.82
CA PHE A 212 0.65 -5.57 2.11
C PHE A 212 -0.63 -6.40 2.09
N ARG A 213 -1.73 -5.87 1.53
CA ARG A 213 -3.01 -6.59 1.33
C ARG A 213 -2.84 -7.82 0.44
N LYS A 214 -2.00 -7.69 -0.59
CA LYS A 214 -1.69 -8.76 -1.55
C LYS A 214 -0.72 -9.80 -0.99
N LEU A 215 0.29 -9.38 -0.24
CA LEU A 215 1.22 -10.27 0.48
C LEU A 215 0.52 -11.02 1.62
N MET A 216 -0.46 -10.40 2.29
CA MET A 216 -1.36 -11.07 3.24
C MET A 216 -2.18 -12.19 2.57
N LYS A 217 -2.67 -11.99 1.34
CA LYS A 217 -3.34 -13.04 0.54
C LYS A 217 -2.40 -14.15 0.05
N ILE A 218 -1.10 -13.90 -0.08
CA ILE A 218 -0.12 -14.91 -0.52
C ILE A 218 0.36 -15.77 0.67
N TRP A 219 0.42 -15.20 1.89
CA TRP A 219 0.76 -15.96 3.10
C TRP A 219 -0.37 -16.92 3.53
N THR A 220 -1.63 -16.70 3.13
CA THR A 220 -2.79 -17.54 3.50
C THR A 220 -2.84 -18.94 2.87
N GLY A 221 -1.73 -19.45 2.34
CA GLY A 221 -1.60 -20.84 1.86
C GLY A 221 -1.27 -21.87 2.95
N SER A 222 -0.93 -21.45 4.18
CA SER A 222 -0.63 -22.37 5.28
C SER A 222 -1.04 -21.75 6.62
N CYS A 223 -1.95 -22.44 7.32
CA CYS A 223 -2.73 -22.02 8.49
C CYS A 223 -3.92 -21.11 8.17
N VAL A 224 -5.12 -21.65 8.39
CA VAL A 224 -6.34 -20.87 8.64
C VAL A 224 -6.03 -20.02 9.88
N LEU A 225 -5.54 -18.81 9.66
CA LEU A 225 -5.30 -17.85 10.70
C LEU A 225 -6.66 -17.46 11.28
N ASP A 226 -6.93 -17.98 12.45
CA ASP A 226 -7.99 -17.55 13.35
C ASP A 226 -7.69 -16.10 13.75
N LEU A 227 -8.08 -15.15 12.88
CA LEU A 227 -7.96 -13.71 13.13
C LEU A 227 -9.05 -13.30 14.13
N PRO A 228 -8.75 -12.37 15.05
CA PRO A 228 -9.77 -11.84 15.95
C PRO A 228 -10.89 -11.18 15.16
N LYS A 229 -12.13 -11.38 15.58
CA LYS A 229 -13.32 -10.83 14.90
C LYS A 229 -13.49 -9.33 15.13
N ASP A 230 -13.01 -8.83 16.27
CA ASP A 230 -13.15 -7.44 16.71
C ASP A 230 -12.01 -7.05 17.66
N CYS A 231 -11.98 -5.78 18.06
CA CYS A 231 -10.96 -5.26 18.99
C CYS A 231 -11.09 -5.82 20.41
N GLY A 232 -12.28 -6.29 20.83
CA GLY A 232 -12.46 -6.97 22.11
C GLY A 232 -11.75 -8.33 22.13
N GLU A 233 -11.79 -9.05 21.02
CA GLU A 233 -11.06 -10.31 20.86
C GLU A 233 -9.55 -10.08 20.75
N VAL A 234 -9.12 -9.00 20.07
CA VAL A 234 -7.71 -8.55 20.10
C VAL A 234 -7.24 -8.38 21.55
N PHE A 235 -8.04 -7.72 22.40
CA PHE A 235 -7.71 -7.53 23.81
C PHE A 235 -7.69 -8.83 24.62
N SER A 236 -8.63 -9.73 24.33
CA SER A 236 -8.75 -11.05 24.97
C SER A 236 -7.57 -11.96 24.64
N ARG A 237 -7.00 -11.81 23.45
CA ARG A 237 -5.78 -12.52 23.00
C ARG A 237 -4.49 -11.98 23.62
N GLY A 238 -4.58 -11.04 24.56
CA GLY A 238 -3.45 -10.55 25.36
C GLY A 238 -2.91 -9.20 24.93
N GLN A 239 -3.44 -8.59 23.88
CA GLN A 239 -3.00 -7.27 23.44
C GLN A 239 -3.57 -6.17 24.35
N LYS A 240 -2.73 -5.22 24.77
CA LYS A 240 -3.12 -4.17 25.74
C LYS A 240 -2.88 -2.74 25.27
N SER A 241 -2.26 -2.53 24.11
CA SER A 241 -2.03 -1.20 23.55
C SER A 241 -3.06 -0.84 22.47
N SER A 242 -3.55 0.39 22.49
CA SER A 242 -4.35 0.95 21.39
C SER A 242 -3.48 1.06 20.12
N GLY A 243 -4.03 0.77 18.94
CA GLY A 243 -3.22 0.61 17.73
C GLY A 243 -3.99 0.07 16.54
N LEU A 244 -3.28 -0.18 15.45
CA LEU A 244 -3.86 -0.83 14.26
C LEU A 244 -3.74 -2.34 14.36
N TYR A 245 -4.86 -3.02 14.14
CA TYR A 245 -4.94 -4.48 14.20
C TYR A 245 -5.70 -5.03 13.00
N ALA A 246 -5.27 -6.20 12.52
CA ALA A 246 -5.99 -6.93 11.50
C ALA A 246 -7.08 -7.77 12.17
N ILE A 247 -8.33 -7.55 11.75
CA ILE A 247 -9.49 -8.32 12.22
C ILE A 247 -10.17 -9.03 11.05
N LYS A 248 -10.92 -10.09 11.37
CA LYS A 248 -11.75 -10.81 10.40
C LYS A 248 -13.13 -11.16 11.01
N PRO A 249 -14.08 -10.22 10.98
CA PRO A 249 -15.46 -10.50 11.37
C PRO A 249 -16.13 -11.51 10.43
N HIS A 250 -16.63 -12.63 10.96
CA HIS A 250 -17.47 -13.60 10.23
C HIS A 250 -16.91 -14.01 8.84
N GLU A 251 -17.71 -13.79 7.79
CA GLU A 251 -17.38 -14.10 6.38
C GLU A 251 -16.66 -12.95 5.65
N SER A 252 -16.24 -11.90 6.38
CA SER A 252 -15.51 -10.80 5.76
C SER A 252 -14.11 -11.22 5.31
N GLN A 253 -13.56 -10.48 4.37
CA GLN A 253 -12.11 -10.49 4.12
C GLN A 253 -11.41 -9.81 5.31
N PRO A 254 -10.18 -10.24 5.69
CA PRO A 254 -9.40 -9.54 6.70
C PRO A 254 -9.16 -8.08 6.33
N PHE A 255 -9.32 -7.17 7.29
CA PHE A 255 -9.02 -5.75 7.12
C PHE A 255 -8.42 -5.14 8.39
N LEU A 256 -7.72 -4.02 8.23
CA LEU A 256 -7.12 -3.28 9.35
C LEU A 256 -8.15 -2.34 9.97
N VAL A 257 -8.17 -2.30 11.30
CA VAL A 257 -8.97 -1.35 12.10
C VAL A 257 -8.11 -0.69 13.16
N LYS A 258 -8.52 0.48 13.62
CA LYS A 258 -7.98 1.08 14.84
C LYS A 258 -8.74 0.52 16.04
N CYS A 259 -8.02 -0.09 16.97
CA CYS A 259 -8.52 -0.50 18.26
C CYS A 259 -8.12 0.51 19.32
N GLU A 260 -9.08 0.88 20.16
CA GLU A 260 -8.86 1.73 21.32
C GLU A 260 -9.26 1.00 22.58
N PHE A 261 -8.29 0.82 23.47
CA PHE A 261 -8.50 0.25 24.79
C PHE A 261 -8.47 1.37 25.80
N THR A 262 -9.59 1.55 26.49
CA THR A 262 -9.80 2.56 27.53
C THR A 262 -10.32 1.86 28.79
N GLU A 263 -10.35 2.57 29.91
CA GLU A 263 -10.97 2.05 31.14
C GLU A 263 -12.47 1.77 30.96
N GLU A 264 -13.11 2.47 30.02
CA GLU A 264 -14.54 2.34 29.68
C GLU A 264 -14.83 1.15 28.75
N GLY A 265 -13.81 0.59 28.10
CA GLY A 265 -13.97 -0.58 27.25
C GLY A 265 -12.98 -0.68 26.10
N MET A 266 -13.25 -1.64 25.20
CA MET A 266 -12.48 -1.91 24.00
C MET A 266 -13.33 -1.58 22.78
N PHE A 267 -12.86 -0.62 21.98
CA PHE A 267 -13.61 -0.07 20.87
C PHE A 267 -12.93 -0.39 19.54
N THR A 268 -13.74 -0.80 18.56
CA THR A 268 -13.34 -0.80 17.15
C THR A 268 -13.79 0.51 16.53
N VAL A 269 -12.85 1.34 16.10
CA VAL A 269 -13.15 2.65 15.52
C VAL A 269 -13.60 2.49 14.07
N ILE A 270 -14.81 2.97 13.76
CA ILE A 270 -15.42 2.91 12.43
C ILE A 270 -15.27 4.23 11.67
N GLN A 271 -15.38 5.36 12.37
CA GLN A 271 -15.25 6.69 11.80
C GLN A 271 -14.70 7.65 12.86
N ARG A 272 -13.83 8.58 12.45
CA ARG A 272 -13.35 9.67 13.30
C ARG A 272 -13.21 10.96 12.49
N ARG A 273 -13.51 12.07 13.17
CA ARG A 273 -13.25 13.45 12.74
C ARG A 273 -12.55 14.20 13.87
N HIS A 274 -11.70 15.14 13.54
CA HIS A 274 -10.94 15.91 14.52
C HIS A 274 -10.69 17.36 14.08
N ASP A 275 -10.27 17.60 12.83
CA ASP A 275 -9.78 18.91 12.37
C ASP A 275 -10.28 19.35 10.98
N GLY A 276 -11.06 18.52 10.30
CA GLY A 276 -11.58 18.77 8.95
C GLY A 276 -10.52 18.71 7.85
N SER A 277 -9.37 18.08 8.13
CA SER A 277 -8.28 17.90 7.15
C SER A 277 -8.64 16.93 6.02
N VAL A 278 -9.57 16.01 6.26
CA VAL A 278 -10.08 15.07 5.25
C VAL A 278 -11.44 15.56 4.76
N ASP A 279 -11.58 15.64 3.44
CA ASP A 279 -12.87 15.91 2.82
C ASP A 279 -13.77 14.66 2.92
N PHE A 280 -14.96 14.83 3.48
CA PHE A 280 -15.97 13.79 3.59
C PHE A 280 -17.09 13.97 2.57
N ASP A 281 -17.12 15.03 1.76
CA ASP A 281 -18.02 15.12 0.61
C ASP A 281 -17.48 14.26 -0.54
N GLN A 282 -17.52 12.95 -0.32
CA GLN A 282 -16.91 11.94 -1.19
C GLN A 282 -17.96 11.15 -1.95
N SER A 283 -17.55 10.59 -3.10
CA SER A 283 -18.41 9.69 -3.88
C SER A 283 -18.76 8.41 -3.11
N TRP A 284 -19.84 7.75 -3.53
CA TRP A 284 -20.29 6.49 -2.93
C TRP A 284 -19.20 5.41 -2.93
N GLU A 285 -18.46 5.28 -4.02
CA GLU A 285 -17.36 4.32 -4.17
C GLU A 285 -16.29 4.53 -3.09
N LYS A 286 -15.98 5.79 -2.75
CA LYS A 286 -15.03 6.11 -1.67
C LYS A 286 -15.56 5.70 -0.30
N TYR A 287 -16.84 5.91 -0.03
CA TYR A 287 -17.48 5.46 1.21
C TYR A 287 -17.56 3.95 1.31
N GLU A 288 -17.77 3.28 0.18
CA GLU A 288 -17.71 1.83 0.09
C GLU A 288 -16.30 1.36 0.43
N ASP A 289 -15.28 1.89 -0.25
CA ASP A 289 -13.86 1.51 -0.10
C ASP A 289 -13.21 1.92 1.23
N GLY A 290 -13.69 2.99 1.84
CA GLY A 290 -13.05 3.66 2.98
C GLY A 290 -11.99 4.68 2.54
N PHE A 291 -11.87 5.76 3.28
CA PHE A 291 -10.93 6.87 2.99
C PHE A 291 -10.42 7.52 4.29
N GLY A 292 -9.34 8.31 4.14
CA GLY A 292 -8.59 8.88 5.27
C GLY A 292 -7.36 8.03 5.64
N ASP A 293 -6.62 8.46 6.65
CA ASP A 293 -5.40 7.79 7.11
C ASP A 293 -5.55 7.25 8.54
N PHE A 294 -5.04 6.05 8.74
CA PHE A 294 -5.01 5.34 10.01
C PHE A 294 -3.62 5.44 10.70
N SER A 295 -2.60 5.94 9.98
CA SER A 295 -1.18 5.73 10.29
C SER A 295 -0.55 6.75 11.24
N SER A 296 -1.11 7.95 11.38
CA SER A 296 -0.47 9.02 12.16
C SER A 296 -1.27 9.37 13.42
N GLU A 297 -0.57 9.53 14.54
CA GLU A 297 -1.16 10.05 15.79
C GLU A 297 -1.72 11.48 15.64
N LEU A 298 -1.34 12.18 14.56
CA LEU A 298 -1.65 13.59 14.30
C LEU A 298 -2.82 13.81 13.33
N ASN A 299 -3.08 12.88 12.40
CA ASN A 299 -4.23 12.94 11.49
C ASN A 299 -5.07 11.69 11.70
N GLN A 300 -6.18 11.84 12.41
CA GLN A 300 -7.05 10.73 12.82
C GLN A 300 -8.40 10.77 12.11
N GLU A 301 -8.49 11.41 10.95
CA GLU A 301 -9.74 11.45 10.19
C GLU A 301 -9.84 10.29 9.22
N CYS A 302 -10.79 9.39 9.46
CA CYS A 302 -10.99 8.23 8.61
C CYS A 302 -12.45 7.74 8.62
N CYS A 303 -12.84 7.08 7.54
CA CYS A 303 -14.10 6.35 7.42
C CYS A 303 -13.79 4.91 6.99
N ALA A 304 -14.23 3.94 7.79
CA ALA A 304 -14.04 2.53 7.50
C ALA A 304 -14.97 2.05 6.36
N HIS A 305 -14.49 1.04 5.63
CA HIS A 305 -15.13 0.39 4.49
C HIS A 305 -16.56 -0.09 4.81
N LYS A 306 -17.58 0.44 4.13
CA LYS A 306 -19.00 0.18 4.44
C LYS A 306 -19.40 -1.31 4.46
N PRO A 307 -18.95 -2.17 3.53
CA PRO A 307 -19.20 -3.61 3.60
C PRO A 307 -18.66 -4.25 4.87
N ASN A 308 -17.53 -3.76 5.39
CA ASN A 308 -16.90 -4.29 6.60
C ASN A 308 -17.62 -3.84 7.88
N VAL A 309 -18.21 -2.65 7.86
CA VAL A 309 -19.00 -2.09 8.97
C VAL A 309 -20.26 -2.90 9.26
N ILE A 310 -20.87 -3.53 8.25
CA ILE A 310 -22.08 -4.35 8.42
C ILE A 310 -21.78 -5.65 9.22
N PHE A 311 -20.54 -6.14 9.17
CA PHE A 311 -20.12 -7.36 9.88
C PHE A 311 -19.63 -7.10 11.31
N LEU A 312 -19.56 -5.83 11.70
CA LEU A 312 -19.20 -5.36 13.02
C LEU A 312 -20.49 -5.24 13.83
N GLN A 313 -20.79 -6.22 14.70
CA GLN A 313 -22.09 -6.32 15.40
C GLN A 313 -22.12 -5.83 16.86
N HIS A 314 -20.98 -5.63 17.55
CA HIS A 314 -20.96 -5.15 18.95
C HIS A 314 -19.79 -4.18 19.28
N ASN A 315 -20.08 -3.13 20.08
CA ASN A 315 -19.17 -2.11 20.63
C ASN A 315 -18.38 -1.25 19.62
N PHE A 316 -19.11 -0.37 18.91
CA PHE A 316 -18.50 0.63 18.04
C PHE A 316 -18.75 2.03 18.56
N THR A 317 -17.69 2.83 18.49
CA THR A 317 -17.82 4.27 18.65
C THR A 317 -17.98 4.87 17.26
N VAL A 318 -19.16 5.42 17.00
CA VAL A 318 -19.37 6.42 15.95
C VAL A 318 -19.12 7.75 16.63
N CYS A 319 -18.01 8.43 16.29
CA CYS A 319 -17.80 9.77 16.82
C CYS A 319 -18.92 10.69 16.29
N PRO A 320 -19.58 11.48 17.16
CA PRO A 320 -20.60 12.42 16.72
C PRO A 320 -20.01 13.50 15.81
N ILE A 321 -20.84 13.99 14.90
CA ILE A 321 -20.57 15.09 13.96
C ILE A 321 -20.36 16.40 14.72
#